data_AF-A0A2V8Q5I7-F1
#
_entry.id   AF-A0A2V8Q5I7-F1
#
_cell.length_a   1.000
_cell.length_b   1.000
_cell.length_c   1.000
_cell.angle_alpha   90.00
_cell.angle_beta   90.00
_cell.angle_gamma   90.00
#
_symmetry.space_group_name_H-M   'P 1'
#
loop_
_entity.id
_entity.type
_entity.pdbx_description
1 polymer ?
#
loop_
_entity_poly.entity_id
_entity_poly.type
_entity_poly.pdbx_seq_one_letter_code
_entity_poly.pdbx_strand_id
1 'polypeptide(L)'
;IGSVVVMETREFDNWLSGNVSNTSPVAAGQQLYQTLGCASCHGASGEGGRGPSLIGLFGKQTQLAGGQTVRADESYIRESILNPQSKLVDGFGPIMPTFQGQVTEDQLVQLLAYIKSLGGSQNQAVPAPASSPANKPAQPSQPTASPTAR
;
A
#
# COMPACT_ATOMS: atom_id res chain seq x y z
N ILE A 1 14.18 9.89 -36.09
CA ILE A 1 14.29 10.42 -34.72
C ILE A 1 13.34 9.62 -33.83
N GLY A 2 13.88 8.74 -32.98
CA GLY A 2 13.08 7.82 -32.15
C GLY A 2 12.76 8.44 -30.80
N SER A 3 11.49 8.67 -30.52
CA SER A 3 11.01 9.13 -29.22
C SER A 3 10.91 7.96 -28.25
N VAL A 4 11.72 7.99 -27.20
CA VAL A 4 11.55 7.11 -26.02
C VAL A 4 10.40 7.69 -25.21
N VAL A 5 9.24 7.03 -25.30
CA VAL A 5 8.13 7.24 -24.36
C VAL A 5 8.48 6.48 -23.09
N VAL A 6 8.63 7.20 -21.98
CA VAL A 6 8.76 6.59 -20.65
C VAL A 6 7.41 5.96 -20.32
N MET A 7 7.30 4.64 -20.48
CA MET A 7 6.15 3.89 -19.98
C MET A 7 6.11 4.02 -18.46
N GLU A 8 4.97 4.45 -17.94
CA GLU A 8 4.67 4.50 -16.51
C GLU A 8 4.76 3.07 -15.92
N THR A 9 5.24 2.97 -14.69
CA THR A 9 5.41 1.72 -13.91
C THR A 9 4.20 0.76 -13.91
N ARG A 10 3.01 1.26 -14.28
CA ARG A 10 1.76 0.47 -14.41
C ARG A 10 1.77 -0.59 -15.52
N GLU A 11 2.63 -0.50 -16.53
CA GLU A 11 2.68 -1.50 -17.62
C GLU A 11 3.75 -2.58 -17.41
N PHE A 12 4.76 -2.32 -16.57
CA PHE A 12 5.82 -3.29 -16.30
C PHE A 12 5.36 -4.44 -15.36
N ASP A 13 4.50 -4.13 -14.38
CA ASP A 13 3.86 -5.13 -13.51
C ASP A 13 2.84 -6.02 -14.25
N ASN A 14 2.19 -5.50 -15.30
CA ASN A 14 1.25 -6.28 -16.13
C ASN A 14 1.95 -7.28 -17.07
N TRP A 15 3.24 -7.12 -17.35
CA TRP A 15 3.99 -7.98 -18.28
C TRP A 15 4.68 -9.18 -17.60
N LEU A 16 4.94 -9.11 -16.28
CA LEU A 16 5.72 -10.14 -15.57
C LEU A 16 4.89 -11.29 -14.96
N SER A 17 3.56 -11.24 -14.97
CA SER A 17 2.72 -12.29 -14.37
C SER A 17 1.44 -12.44 -15.16
N GLY A 18 1.42 -13.39 -16.10
CA GLY A 18 0.33 -13.62 -17.05
C GLY A 18 -1.01 -14.03 -16.41
N ASN A 19 -1.68 -13.09 -15.75
CA ASN A 19 -3.10 -13.15 -15.43
C ASN A 19 -3.70 -11.74 -15.45
N VAL A 20 -4.41 -11.47 -16.55
CA VAL A 20 -5.18 -10.24 -16.79
C VAL A 20 -6.43 -10.20 -15.90
N SER A 21 -6.25 -10.01 -14.61
CA SER A 21 -7.29 -9.46 -13.75
C SER A 21 -7.12 -7.96 -13.73
N ASN A 22 -8.16 -7.19 -14.03
CA ASN A 22 -8.17 -5.71 -14.07
C ASN A 22 -7.88 -5.02 -12.71
N THR A 23 -7.32 -5.74 -11.74
CA THR A 23 -7.05 -5.26 -10.38
C THR A 23 -5.54 -5.22 -10.17
N SER A 24 -5.01 -4.06 -9.79
CA SER A 24 -3.57 -3.93 -9.49
C SER A 24 -3.15 -4.87 -8.36
N PRO A 25 -1.89 -5.38 -8.34
CA PRO A 25 -1.38 -6.23 -7.28
C PRO A 25 -1.53 -5.62 -5.87
N VAL A 26 -1.39 -4.30 -5.76
CA VAL A 26 -1.59 -3.54 -4.52
C VAL A 26 -3.05 -3.60 -4.06
N ALA A 27 -4.01 -3.41 -4.96
CA ALA A 27 -5.43 -3.47 -4.63
C ALA A 27 -5.87 -4.90 -4.26
N ALA A 28 -5.37 -5.91 -4.97
CA ALA A 28 -5.59 -7.31 -4.61
C ALA A 28 -5.00 -7.64 -3.22
N GLY A 29 -3.78 -7.17 -2.96
CA GLY A 29 -3.12 -7.31 -1.67
C GLY A 29 -3.87 -6.64 -0.52
N GLN A 30 -4.42 -5.44 -0.75
CA GLN A 30 -5.24 -4.74 0.23
C GLN A 30 -6.51 -5.53 0.60
N GLN A 31 -7.17 -6.15 -0.40
CA GLN A 31 -8.35 -6.99 -0.16
C GLN A 31 -7.99 -8.25 0.64
N LEU A 32 -6.88 -8.89 0.30
CA LEU A 32 -6.37 -10.03 1.06
C LEU A 32 -6.02 -9.64 2.50
N TYR A 33 -5.36 -8.49 2.70
CA TYR A 33 -4.99 -7.98 4.01
C TYR A 33 -6.21 -7.78 4.94
N GLN A 34 -7.33 -7.34 4.38
CA GLN A 34 -8.59 -7.20 5.11
C GLN A 34 -9.24 -8.57 5.36
N THR A 35 -9.32 -9.41 4.33
CA THR A 35 -10.01 -10.71 4.38
C THR A 35 -9.32 -11.71 5.30
N LEU A 36 -7.98 -11.71 5.34
CA LEU A 36 -7.16 -12.54 6.23
C LEU A 36 -7.08 -11.98 7.65
N GLY A 37 -7.72 -10.84 7.93
CA GLY A 37 -7.79 -10.24 9.26
C GLY A 37 -6.51 -9.55 9.72
N CYS A 38 -5.54 -9.30 8.84
CA CYS A 38 -4.27 -8.64 9.17
C CYS A 38 -4.49 -7.27 9.81
N ALA A 39 -5.50 -6.55 9.33
CA ALA A 39 -5.91 -5.23 9.83
C ALA A 39 -6.27 -5.21 11.32
N SER A 40 -6.72 -6.34 11.90
CA SER A 40 -7.13 -6.41 13.30
C SER A 40 -5.99 -6.22 14.30
N CYS A 41 -4.75 -6.44 13.87
CA CYS A 41 -3.54 -6.30 14.68
C CYS A 41 -2.61 -5.20 14.14
N HIS A 42 -2.47 -5.10 12.83
CA HIS A 42 -1.57 -4.16 12.17
C HIS A 42 -2.22 -2.85 11.75
N GLY A 43 -3.52 -2.65 12.01
CA GLY A 43 -4.28 -1.46 11.62
C GLY A 43 -4.79 -1.54 10.18
N ALA A 44 -5.83 -0.77 9.84
CA ALA A 44 -6.47 -0.83 8.53
C ALA A 44 -5.51 -0.48 7.38
N SER A 45 -4.57 0.44 7.65
CA SER A 45 -3.57 0.93 6.69
C SER A 45 -2.15 0.64 7.17
N GLY A 46 -1.97 -0.32 8.08
CA GLY A 46 -0.65 -0.68 8.61
C GLY A 46 -0.13 0.26 9.70
N GLU A 47 -0.98 1.06 10.32
CA GLU A 47 -0.61 2.03 11.36
C GLU A 47 -0.02 1.35 12.61
N GLY A 48 -0.30 0.05 12.80
CA GLY A 48 0.07 -0.73 13.97
C GLY A 48 -1.00 -0.72 15.06
N GLY A 49 -0.70 -1.37 16.18
CA GLY A 49 -1.60 -1.48 17.32
C GLY A 49 -1.20 -2.66 18.19
N ARG A 50 -1.95 -3.77 18.09
CA ARG A 50 -1.56 -5.04 18.74
C ARG A 50 -0.34 -5.67 18.10
N GLY A 51 -0.11 -5.40 16.81
CA GLY A 51 1.11 -5.73 16.08
C GLY A 51 1.89 -4.48 15.69
N PRO A 52 3.13 -4.63 15.19
CA PRO A 52 3.97 -3.52 14.77
C PRO A 52 3.38 -2.77 13.57
N SER A 53 3.74 -1.49 13.43
CA SER A 53 3.42 -0.70 12.25
C SER A 53 4.13 -1.25 11.00
N LEU A 54 3.39 -1.34 9.90
CA LEU A 54 3.87 -1.77 8.59
C LEU A 54 4.23 -0.57 7.68
N ILE A 55 3.82 0.65 8.07
CA ILE A 55 4.11 1.88 7.33
C ILE A 55 5.63 2.10 7.29
N GLY A 56 6.19 2.16 6.07
CA GLY A 56 7.62 2.35 5.87
C GLY A 56 8.48 1.21 6.42
N LEU A 57 7.90 0.02 6.66
CA LEU A 57 8.64 -1.13 7.17
C LEU A 57 9.67 -1.63 6.16
N PHE A 58 9.34 -1.62 4.87
CA PHE A 58 10.23 -2.13 3.82
C PHE A 58 11.60 -1.43 3.84
N GLY A 59 12.65 -2.24 4.05
CA GLY A 59 14.03 -1.78 4.10
C GLY A 59 14.47 -1.17 5.44
N LYS A 60 13.56 -1.01 6.41
CA LYS A 60 13.86 -0.51 7.75
C LYS A 60 14.56 -1.58 8.58
N GLN A 61 15.37 -1.15 9.55
CA GLN A 61 15.92 -2.03 10.58
C GLN A 61 14.88 -2.30 11.67
N THR A 62 14.63 -3.57 11.96
CA THR A 62 13.69 -4.05 12.96
C THR A 62 14.44 -4.85 14.01
N GLN A 63 14.27 -4.49 15.28
CA GLN A 63 14.81 -5.24 16.41
C GLN A 63 13.90 -6.43 16.71
N LEU A 64 14.50 -7.60 16.89
CA LEU A 64 13.83 -8.82 17.29
C LEU A 64 13.93 -9.01 18.80
N ALA A 65 12.98 -9.74 19.39
CA ALA A 65 12.96 -10.04 20.83
C ALA A 65 14.23 -10.77 21.34
N GLY A 66 14.99 -11.41 20.44
CA GLY A 66 16.28 -12.03 20.75
C GLY A 66 17.47 -11.05 20.75
N GLY A 67 17.24 -9.74 20.67
CA GLY A 67 18.28 -8.70 20.63
C GLY A 67 18.98 -8.52 19.28
N GLN A 68 18.63 -9.34 18.28
CA GLN A 68 19.15 -9.21 16.92
C GLN A 68 18.40 -8.11 16.16
N THR A 69 19.11 -7.37 15.32
CA THR A 69 18.49 -6.42 14.38
C THR A 69 18.53 -7.01 12.97
N VAL A 70 17.38 -7.05 12.32
CA VAL A 70 17.24 -7.53 10.94
C VAL A 70 16.67 -6.45 10.05
N ARG A 71 17.08 -6.45 8.78
CA ARG A 71 16.48 -5.59 7.78
C ARG A 71 15.15 -6.21 7.36
N ALA A 72 14.09 -5.40 7.36
CA ALA A 72 12.78 -5.82 6.89
C ALA A 72 12.71 -5.78 5.36
N ASP A 73 13.42 -6.72 4.72
CA ASP A 73 13.34 -6.97 3.29
C ASP A 73 12.16 -7.89 2.92
N GLU A 74 12.01 -8.16 1.63
CA GLU A 74 10.94 -9.03 1.12
C GLU A 74 10.99 -10.43 1.72
N SER A 75 12.19 -10.99 1.91
CA SER A 75 12.38 -12.33 2.48
C SER A 75 11.96 -12.37 3.95
N TYR A 76 12.29 -11.34 4.72
CA TYR A 76 11.87 -11.18 6.10
C TYR A 76 10.34 -11.10 6.20
N ILE A 77 9.69 -10.23 5.40
CA ILE A 77 8.24 -10.04 5.48
C ILE A 77 7.51 -11.32 5.06
N ARG A 78 7.98 -11.98 4.01
CA ARG A 78 7.48 -13.29 3.57
C ARG A 78 7.58 -14.34 4.67
N GLU A 79 8.74 -14.45 5.31
CA GLU A 79 8.94 -15.37 6.43
C GLU A 79 8.08 -14.99 7.63
N SER A 80 7.87 -13.71 7.92
CA SER A 80 6.97 -13.26 8.99
C SER A 80 5.51 -13.61 8.73
N ILE A 81 5.06 -13.66 7.48
CA ILE A 81 3.69 -14.08 7.12
C ILE A 81 3.54 -15.60 7.26
N LEU A 82 4.49 -16.36 6.73
CA LEU A 82 4.41 -17.83 6.72
C LEU A 82 4.73 -18.41 8.10
N ASN A 83 5.77 -17.90 8.75
CA ASN A 83 6.36 -18.39 10.00
C ASN A 83 6.63 -17.26 11.02
N PRO A 84 5.58 -16.55 11.49
CA PRO A 84 5.72 -15.37 12.37
C PRO A 84 6.46 -15.64 13.68
N GLN A 85 6.33 -16.86 14.22
CA GLN A 85 6.95 -17.23 15.49
C GLN A 85 8.48 -17.38 15.40
N SER A 86 9.06 -17.47 14.20
CA SER A 86 10.51 -17.58 14.03
C SER A 86 11.25 -16.27 14.27
N LYS A 87 10.61 -15.13 13.97
CA LYS A 87 11.24 -13.79 14.06
C LYS A 87 10.30 -12.79 14.72
N LEU A 88 10.15 -12.90 16.03
CA LEU A 88 9.33 -11.99 16.83
C LEU A 88 10.00 -10.62 16.95
N VAL A 89 9.26 -9.56 16.64
CA VAL A 89 9.68 -8.17 16.85
C VAL A 89 9.73 -7.87 18.34
N ASP A 90 10.74 -7.13 18.76
CA ASP A 90 10.89 -6.71 20.16
C ASP A 90 9.65 -5.94 20.64
N GLY A 91 9.21 -6.22 21.87
CA GLY A 91 8.01 -5.63 22.46
C GLY A 91 6.67 -6.25 22.03
N PHE A 92 6.66 -7.26 21.15
CA PHE A 92 5.44 -7.96 20.73
C PHE A 92 5.45 -9.44 21.11
N GLY A 93 4.31 -9.94 21.59
CA GLY A 93 4.12 -11.37 21.86
C GLY A 93 3.86 -12.18 20.58
N PRO A 94 3.94 -13.52 20.63
CA PRO A 94 3.66 -14.42 19.50
C PRO A 94 2.15 -14.52 19.20
N ILE A 95 1.53 -13.39 18.87
CA ILE A 95 0.08 -13.27 18.61
C ILE A 95 -0.28 -13.41 17.12
N MET A 96 0.70 -13.21 16.22
CA MET A 96 0.48 -13.32 14.78
C MET A 96 0.35 -14.81 14.38
N PRO A 97 -0.77 -15.24 13.76
CA PRO A 97 -0.97 -16.62 13.34
C PRO A 97 -0.12 -16.95 12.11
N THR A 98 0.25 -18.22 11.94
CA THR A 98 0.87 -18.71 10.71
C THR A 98 -0.14 -18.73 9.57
N PHE A 99 0.28 -18.28 8.38
CA PHE A 99 -0.49 -18.37 7.14
C PHE A 99 0.07 -19.41 6.17
N GLN A 100 0.99 -20.27 6.63
CA GLN A 100 1.56 -21.34 5.82
C GLN A 100 0.46 -22.29 5.36
N GLY A 101 0.36 -22.49 4.04
CA GLY A 101 -0.68 -23.32 3.42
C GLY A 101 -2.05 -22.66 3.32
N GLN A 102 -2.23 -21.45 3.85
CA GLN A 102 -3.47 -20.65 3.71
C GLN A 102 -3.35 -19.56 2.64
N VAL A 103 -2.13 -19.12 2.35
CA VAL A 103 -1.82 -18.08 1.36
C VAL A 103 -0.99 -18.72 0.25
N THR A 104 -1.41 -18.52 -1.00
CA THR A 104 -0.65 -18.97 -2.17
C THR A 104 0.50 -18.02 -2.50
N GLU A 105 1.43 -18.47 -3.33
CA GLU A 105 2.55 -17.63 -3.80
C GLU A 105 2.10 -16.31 -4.43
N ASP A 106 1.07 -16.37 -5.27
CA ASP A 106 0.51 -15.20 -5.94
C ASP A 106 -0.13 -14.21 -4.94
N GLN A 107 -0.89 -14.73 -3.97
CA GLN A 107 -1.48 -13.93 -2.89
C GLN A 107 -0.43 -13.30 -1.99
N LEU A 108 0.67 -14.02 -1.74
CA LEU A 108 1.79 -13.53 -0.96
C LEU A 108 2.49 -12.36 -1.66
N VAL A 109 2.71 -12.46 -2.98
CA VAL A 109 3.25 -11.36 -3.79
C VAL A 109 2.33 -10.14 -3.74
N GLN A 110 1.01 -10.35 -3.83
CA GLN A 110 0.03 -9.27 -3.71
C GLN A 110 0.06 -8.60 -2.33
N LEU A 111 0.14 -9.38 -1.24
CA LEU A 111 0.29 -8.86 0.13
C LEU A 111 1.58 -8.06 0.28
N LEU A 112 2.70 -8.55 -0.25
CA LEU A 112 3.98 -7.85 -0.23
C LEU A 112 3.90 -6.52 -0.99
N ALA A 113 3.25 -6.50 -2.16
CA ALA A 113 3.02 -5.29 -2.95
C ALA A 113 2.22 -4.25 -2.15
N TYR A 114 1.17 -4.68 -1.45
CA TYR A 114 0.40 -3.79 -0.56
C TYR A 114 1.25 -3.25 0.58
N ILE A 115 1.97 -4.10 1.33
CA ILE A 115 2.81 -3.66 2.46
C ILE A 115 3.90 -2.69 1.99
N LYS A 116 4.49 -2.93 0.81
CA LYS A 116 5.47 -2.04 0.19
C LYS A 116 4.88 -0.67 -0.15
N SER A 117 3.64 -0.65 -0.63
CA SER A 117 2.93 0.61 -0.94
C SER A 117 2.77 1.50 0.31
N LEU A 118 2.59 0.91 1.50
CA LEU A 118 2.42 1.65 2.76
C LEU A 118 3.65 2.52 3.13
N GLY A 119 4.83 2.21 2.61
CA GLY A 119 6.05 3.03 2.78
C GLY A 119 6.18 4.22 1.83
N GLY A 120 5.34 4.28 0.78
CA GLY A 120 5.33 5.34 -0.24
C GLY A 120 4.06 6.19 -0.27
N SER A 121 3.06 5.87 0.56
CA SER A 121 1.73 6.50 0.54
C SER A 121 1.65 7.92 1.11
N GLN A 122 2.76 8.54 1.53
CA GLN A 122 2.79 9.99 1.78
C GLN A 122 2.85 10.83 0.49
N ASN A 123 2.65 10.23 -0.69
CA ASN A 123 2.44 10.99 -1.93
C ASN A 123 1.47 10.34 -2.94
N GLN A 124 0.62 9.42 -2.50
CA GLN A 124 -0.42 8.83 -3.35
C GLN A 124 -1.72 8.72 -2.55
N ALA A 125 -2.35 9.88 -2.35
CA ALA A 125 -3.76 9.93 -2.03
C ALA A 125 -4.51 9.17 -3.12
N VAL A 126 -5.11 8.04 -2.76
CA VAL A 126 -6.15 7.39 -3.55
C VAL A 126 -7.15 8.47 -4.00
N PRO A 127 -7.45 8.64 -5.30
CA PRO A 127 -8.63 9.39 -5.66
C PRO A 127 -9.81 8.60 -5.11
N ALA A 128 -10.47 9.17 -4.09
CA ALA A 128 -11.80 8.76 -3.69
C ALA A 128 -12.67 8.64 -4.96
N PRO A 129 -13.57 7.65 -5.06
CA PRO A 129 -14.42 7.53 -6.25
C PRO A 129 -15.18 8.84 -6.41
N ALA A 130 -14.84 9.58 -7.46
CA ALA A 130 -15.44 10.86 -7.77
C ALA A 130 -16.94 10.64 -7.99
N SER A 131 -17.72 10.93 -6.96
CA SER A 131 -19.13 11.19 -7.09
C SER A 131 -19.24 12.45 -7.93
N SER A 132 -19.64 12.30 -9.18
CA SER A 132 -19.89 13.39 -10.13
C SER A 132 -20.76 14.49 -9.51
N PRO A 133 -20.34 15.76 -9.50
CA PRO A 133 -21.28 16.85 -9.30
C PRO A 133 -21.89 17.25 -10.65
N ALA A 134 -23.22 17.23 -10.67
CA ALA A 134 -24.05 17.72 -11.76
C ALA A 134 -23.67 19.14 -12.18
N ASN A 135 -23.46 19.33 -13.49
CA ASN A 135 -23.15 20.61 -14.10
C ASN A 135 -24.45 21.41 -14.29
N LYS A 136 -24.55 22.60 -13.68
CA LYS A 136 -25.61 23.60 -13.96
C LYS A 136 -24.94 24.82 -14.62
N PRO A 137 -25.43 25.35 -15.76
CA PRO A 137 -24.70 26.38 -16.51
C PRO A 137 -24.69 27.73 -15.80
N ALA A 138 -23.55 28.41 -15.96
CA ALA A 138 -23.20 29.72 -15.41
C ALA A 138 -24.01 30.88 -16.01
N GLN A 139 -24.28 31.89 -15.19
CA GLN A 139 -24.81 33.20 -15.56
C GLN A 139 -23.63 34.20 -15.70
N PRO A 140 -23.60 35.08 -16.72
CA PRO A 140 -22.47 35.99 -16.93
C PRO A 140 -22.60 37.26 -16.07
N SER A 141 -21.55 37.59 -15.33
CA SER A 141 -21.46 38.85 -14.56
C SER A 141 -20.61 39.87 -15.33
N GLN A 142 -21.22 41.02 -15.62
CA GLN A 142 -20.58 42.21 -16.21
C GLN A 142 -19.61 42.85 -15.20
N PRO A 143 -18.51 43.49 -15.65
CA PRO A 143 -17.74 44.38 -14.79
C PRO A 143 -18.24 45.84 -14.89
N THR A 144 -18.29 46.45 -13.72
CA THR A 144 -18.69 47.81 -13.35
C THR A 144 -17.67 48.88 -13.81
N ALA A 145 -18.16 50.11 -13.98
CA ALA A 145 -17.40 51.26 -14.47
C ALA A 145 -16.79 52.16 -13.36
N SER A 146 -15.65 52.79 -13.72
CA SER A 146 -15.08 54.09 -13.26
C SER A 146 -14.55 54.21 -11.81
N PRO A 147 -13.64 55.17 -11.48
CA PRO A 147 -13.33 56.46 -12.17
C PRO A 147 -11.83 56.81 -12.33
N THR A 148 -11.50 57.85 -13.12
CA THR A 148 -10.27 58.65 -12.93
C THR A 148 -10.51 60.09 -13.38
N ALA A 149 -10.11 61.01 -12.51
CA ALA A 149 -10.15 62.46 -12.67
C ALA A 149 -9.04 62.96 -13.60
N ARG A 150 -9.33 64.00 -14.41
CA ARG A 150 -8.73 65.34 -14.37
C ARG A 150 -9.12 66.15 -15.60
#